data_AF-G5QS68-F1
#
_entry.id   AF-G5QS68-F1
#
_cell.length_a   1.000
_cell.length_b   1.000
_cell.length_c   1.000
_cell.angle_alpha   90.00
_cell.angle_beta   90.00
_cell.angle_gamma   90.00
#
_symmetry.space_group_name_H-M   'P 1'
#
loop_
_entity.id
_entity.type
_entity.pdbx_description
1 polymer ?
#
loop_
_entity_poly.entity_id
_entity_poly.type
_entity_poly.pdbx_seq_one_letter_code
_entity_poly.pdbx_strand_id
1 'polypeptide(L)' 'RLAILFAGRRLPEITLQALNENLTLTLPGDWLAHHPLGKELIDQESQWQSYVHWPLDVR' A
#
# COMPACT_ATOMS: atom_id res chain seq x y z
N ARG A 1 -6.37 -7.34 1.82
CA ARG A 1 -6.21 -7.39 0.34
C ARG A 1 -4.79 -6.95 -0.06
N LEU A 2 -4.27 -5.88 0.56
CA LEU A 2 -2.84 -5.51 0.56
C LEU A 2 -1.85 -6.69 0.59
N ALA A 3 -1.93 -7.60 1.56
CA ALA A 3 -1.00 -8.75 1.64
C ALA A 3 -0.96 -9.63 0.39
N ILE A 4 -2.07 -9.73 -0.37
CA ILE A 4 -2.15 -10.51 -1.61
C ILE A 4 -1.53 -9.74 -2.78
N LEU A 5 -1.78 -8.42 -2.86
CA LEU A 5 -1.11 -7.53 -3.82
C LEU A 5 0.41 -7.59 -3.66
N PHE A 6 0.86 -7.70 -2.41
CA PHE A 6 2.26 -7.72 -2.05
C PHE A 6 2.89 -9.13 -2.16
N ALA A 7 2.17 -10.20 -1.87
CA ALA A 7 2.69 -11.58 -1.94
C ALA A 7 3.17 -12.02 -3.34
N GLY A 8 2.69 -11.37 -4.40
CA GLY A 8 3.11 -11.66 -5.79
C GLY A 8 4.47 -11.08 -6.20
N ARG A 9 5.13 -10.26 -5.38
CA ARG A 9 6.41 -9.62 -5.70
C ARG A 9 7.42 -9.82 -4.58
N ARG A 10 8.73 -9.75 -4.91
CA ARG A 10 9.78 -9.63 -3.89
C ARG A 10 9.56 -8.31 -3.16
N LEU A 11 8.95 -8.39 -1.98
CA LEU A 11 8.67 -7.21 -1.18
C LEU A 11 9.96 -6.72 -0.54
N PRO A 12 10.22 -5.41 -0.58
CA PRO A 12 11.16 -4.82 0.35
C PRO A 12 10.54 -4.86 1.76
N GLU A 13 11.29 -4.40 2.75
CA GLU A 13 10.74 -4.15 4.10
C GLU A 13 9.62 -3.10 4.01
N ILE A 14 8.37 -3.59 3.98
CA ILE A 14 7.18 -2.76 4.07
C ILE A 14 6.71 -2.75 5.52
N THR A 15 6.32 -1.58 6.02
CA THR A 15 5.74 -1.46 7.35
C THR A 15 4.26 -1.13 7.19
N LEU A 16 3.39 -1.97 7.73
CA LEU A 16 1.95 -1.70 7.77
C LEU A 16 1.55 -1.43 9.22
N GLN A 17 1.04 -0.24 9.48
CA GLN A 17 0.49 0.16 10.77
C GLN A 17 -1.02 0.29 10.63
N ALA A 18 -1.76 -0.37 11.51
CA ALA A 18 -3.20 -0.21 11.60
C ALA A 18 -3.51 0.52 12.91
N LEU A 19 -4.10 1.70 12.82
CA LEU A 19 -4.56 2.49 13.96
C LEU A 19 -6.07 2.70 13.83
N ASN A 20 -6.85 1.93 14.59
CA ASN A 20 -8.31 1.85 14.47
C ASN A 20 -8.74 1.51 13.03
N GLU A 21 -9.24 2.51 12.30
CA GLU A 21 -9.74 2.40 10.91
C GLU A 21 -8.77 3.02 9.90
N ASN A 22 -7.65 3.57 10.39
CA ASN A 22 -6.61 4.20 9.61
C ASN A 22 -5.48 3.20 9.37
N LEU A 23 -5.24 2.86 8.10
CA LEU A 23 -4.12 2.04 7.69
C LEU A 23 -3.02 2.94 7.16
N THR A 24 -1.82 2.83 7.71
CA THR A 24 -0.63 3.51 7.21
C THR A 24 0.33 2.47 6.66
N LEU A 25 0.57 2.54 5.36
CA LEU A 25 1.53 1.73 4.64
C LEU A 25 2.79 2.55 4.38
N THR A 26 3.90 2.16 4.98
CA THR A 26 5.21 2.75 4.73
C THR A 26 5.99 1.86 3.78
N LEU A 27 6.39 2.44 2.65
CA LEU A 27 7.21 1.83 1.63
C LEU A 27 8.59 2.50 1.65
N PRO A 28 9.66 1.79 1.23
CA PRO A 28 10.92 2.46 0.96
C PRO A 28 10.72 3.50 -0.14
N GLY A 29 11.23 4.73 0.03
CA GLY A 29 11.06 5.82 -0.94
C GLY A 29 11.54 5.48 -2.36
N ASP A 30 12.60 4.68 -2.48
CA ASP A 30 13.07 4.18 -3.78
C ASP A 30 12.15 3.09 -4.38
N TRP A 31 11.34 2.39 -3.59
CA TRP A 31 10.55 1.28 -4.11
C TRP A 31 9.49 1.74 -5.12
N LEU A 32 8.78 2.83 -4.84
CA LEU A 32 7.78 3.39 -5.75
C LEU A 32 8.42 3.91 -7.05
N ALA A 33 9.65 4.42 -6.98
CA ALA A 33 10.40 4.89 -8.14
C ALA A 33 10.90 3.72 -9.02
N HIS A 34 11.32 2.62 -8.41
CA HIS A 34 11.81 1.43 -9.12
C HIS A 34 10.67 0.50 -9.58
N HIS A 35 9.46 0.66 -9.04
CA HIS A 35 8.31 -0.18 -9.34
C HIS A 35 7.05 0.64 -9.70
N PRO A 36 6.99 1.25 -10.91
CA PRO A 36 5.84 2.07 -11.35
C PRO A 36 4.51 1.31 -11.34
N LEU A 37 4.52 0.03 -11.76
CA LEU A 37 3.35 -0.84 -11.66
C LEU A 37 2.90 -1.10 -10.21
N GLY A 38 3.84 -1.10 -9.26
CA GLY A 38 3.54 -1.24 -7.84
C GLY A 38 2.83 -0.01 -7.30
N LYS A 39 3.30 1.18 -7.70
CA LYS A 39 2.66 2.45 -7.39
C LYS A 39 1.21 2.50 -7.88
N GLU A 40 0.95 2.13 -9.14
CA GLU A 40 -0.41 2.13 -9.70
C GLU A 40 -1.36 1.19 -8.96
N LEU A 41 -0.91 -0.01 -8.61
CA LEU A 41 -1.73 -0.98 -7.86
C LEU A 41 -2.09 -0.47 -6.45
N ILE A 42 -1.14 0.20 -5.78
CA ILE A 42 -1.38 0.78 -4.45
C ILE A 42 -2.34 1.97 -4.54
N ASP A 43 -2.24 2.77 -5.59
CA ASP A 43 -3.20 3.86 -5.85
C ASP A 43 -4.62 3.31 -6.06
N GLN A 44 -4.77 2.26 -6.86
CA GLN A 44 -6.07 1.59 -7.05
C GLN A 44 -6.62 1.00 -5.75
N GLU A 45 -5.80 0.33 -4.95
CA GLU A 45 -6.23 -0.21 -3.66
C GLU A 45 -6.57 0.91 -2.67
N SER A 46 -5.83 2.03 -2.67
CA SER A 46 -6.16 3.21 -1.86
C SER A 46 -7.54 3.77 -2.25
N GLN A 47 -7.83 3.86 -3.54
CA GLN A 47 -9.16 4.26 -4.02
C GLN A 47 -10.24 3.29 -3.57
N TRP A 48 -10.02 1.97 -3.68
CA TRP A 48 -10.98 0.96 -3.22
C TRP A 48 -11.20 0.99 -1.71
N GLN A 49 -10.16 1.23 -0.91
CA GLN A 49 -10.32 1.37 0.55
C GLN A 49 -11.04 2.66 0.93
N SER A 50 -10.82 3.75 0.18
CA SER A 50 -11.57 5.01 0.33
C SER A 50 -13.07 4.81 0.11
N TYR A 51 -13.48 4.00 -0.87
CA TYR A 51 -14.89 3.67 -1.11
C TYR A 51 -15.59 2.95 0.07
N VAL A 52 -14.83 2.26 0.92
CA VAL A 52 -15.36 1.57 2.11
C VAL A 52 -15.02 2.32 3.41
N HIS A 53 -14.65 3.60 3.31
CA HIS A 53 -14.28 4.46 4.44
C HIS A 53 -13.09 3.95 5.25
N TRP A 54 -12.17 3.21 4.63
CA TRP A 54 -10.88 2.84 5.22
C TRP A 54 -9.79 3.76 4.66
N PRO A 55 -9.43 4.83 5.37
CA PRO A 55 -8.32 5.69 4.97
C PRO A 55 -7.00 4.91 4.95
N LEU A 56 -6.43 4.77 3.76
CA LEU A 56 -5.10 4.20 3.52
C LEU A 56 -4.11 5.33 3.21
N ASP A 57 -3.24 5.60 4.17
CA ASP A 57 -2.13 6.55 4.03
C ASP A 57 -0.88 5.80 3.54
N VAL A 58 -0.31 6.24 2.43
CA VAL A 58 0.88 5.61 1.82
C VAL A 58 2.05 6.57 1.91
N ARG A 59 3.13 6.18 2.59
CA ARG A 59 4.33 6.99 2.84
C ARG A 59 5.58 6.34 2.28
#